data_AF-A0AAJ1A6D7-F1
#
_entry.id   AF-A0AAJ1A6D7-F1
#
_cell.length_a   1.000
_cell.length_b   1.000
_cell.length_c   1.000
_cell.angle_alpha   90.00
_cell.angle_beta   90.00
_cell.angle_gamma   90.00
#
_symmetry.space_group_name_H-M   'P 1'
#
loop_
_entity.id
_entity.type
_entity.pdbx_description
1 polymer ?
#
loop_
_entity_poly.entity_id
_entity_poly.type
_entity_poly.pdbx_seq_one_letter_code
_entity_poly.pdbx_strand_id
1 'polypeptide(L)'
;MRCVELDGKTSSAVYSEDEGVAGEAGGKGARRARVSGIDRALQVIDHLYETGSPAGVYAIAKAVKAPLSTVYVIVDDLVEKNMLTRQADGSVWLGARLYHYGLAYARSLDFMSIATHEMHDLCRQAGETVQVCGRDGDYMLVLAMADGPSHFQVASRVGTRVPLNWTASGRLLVGHLAEEERIELFKRCARSSPTGRAEIDPGTLSEAAGKAFESRLSIQAGESDYAVACIASPICDRDGQCVATISIVLPEQKAFSDENHYTAHVRSSAERIEKLMGWRNR
;
A
#
# COMPACT_ATOMS: atom_id res chain seq x y z
N MET A 1 36.16 -16.59 -64.19
CA MET A 1 35.82 -17.31 -65.44
C MET A 1 34.40 -17.87 -65.33
N ARG A 2 33.40 -17.00 -65.55
CA ARG A 2 32.08 -17.25 -66.14
C ARG A 2 31.34 -15.91 -66.06
N CYS A 3 31.46 -15.18 -67.17
CA CYS A 3 30.62 -14.04 -67.54
C CYS A 3 29.21 -14.53 -67.88
N VAL A 4 28.19 -13.69 -67.67
CA VAL A 4 27.18 -13.19 -68.64
C VAL A 4 26.56 -11.96 -67.94
N GLU A 5 26.97 -10.72 -68.29
CA GLU A 5 26.27 -9.76 -69.18
C GLU A 5 24.86 -9.35 -68.69
N LEU A 6 24.36 -8.12 -68.84
CA LEU A 6 24.80 -6.72 -69.05
C LEU A 6 23.46 -5.93 -69.16
N ASP A 7 23.55 -4.62 -69.23
CA ASP A 7 22.52 -3.65 -69.65
C ASP A 7 21.49 -3.21 -68.60
N GLY A 8 21.27 -1.91 -68.34
CA GLY A 8 21.81 -0.71 -68.98
C GLY A 8 20.78 0.43 -68.97
N LYS A 9 21.26 1.63 -68.58
CA LYS A 9 20.71 2.97 -68.88
C LYS A 9 19.44 3.37 -68.09
N THR A 10 19.23 4.60 -67.61
CA THR A 10 19.65 5.95 -68.08
C THR A 10 19.41 6.93 -66.90
N SER A 11 20.41 7.61 -66.33
CA SER A 11 20.86 9.01 -66.59
C SER A 11 19.77 10.11 -66.72
N SER A 12 19.85 11.09 -65.81
CA SER A 12 19.70 12.56 -65.93
C SER A 12 19.00 13.10 -64.67
N ALA A 13 19.64 13.86 -63.78
CA ALA A 13 20.13 15.24 -63.92
C ALA A 13 19.07 16.19 -64.49
N VAL A 14 18.57 17.15 -63.69
CA VAL A 14 18.74 18.62 -63.87
C VAL A 14 17.89 19.37 -62.81
N TYR A 15 18.53 20.40 -62.26
CA TYR A 15 18.17 21.52 -61.40
C TYR A 15 16.77 22.17 -61.48
N SER A 16 16.28 22.68 -60.35
CA SER A 16 15.79 24.07 -60.10
C SER A 16 15.11 24.10 -58.71
N GLU A 17 15.66 24.80 -57.71
CA GLU A 17 15.39 26.21 -57.38
C GLU A 17 13.96 26.52 -56.89
N ASP A 18 13.92 26.84 -55.59
CA ASP A 18 13.26 28.00 -54.97
C ASP A 18 11.82 27.99 -54.44
N GLU A 19 11.73 28.64 -53.26
CA GLU A 19 10.62 29.30 -52.58
C GLU A 19 9.44 28.56 -51.93
N GLY A 20 9.21 28.93 -50.66
CA GLY A 20 7.91 28.91 -49.95
C GLY A 20 7.53 27.55 -49.37
N VAL A 21 7.16 27.39 -48.10
CA VAL A 21 6.09 28.12 -47.42
C VAL A 21 6.30 27.98 -45.90
N ALA A 22 6.22 29.13 -45.22
CA ALA A 22 6.00 29.19 -43.78
C ALA A 22 4.68 28.49 -43.42
N GLY A 23 4.78 27.31 -42.78
CA GLY A 23 3.65 26.58 -42.22
C GLY A 23 3.59 26.81 -40.71
N GLU A 24 2.64 27.63 -40.29
CA GLU A 24 2.25 27.88 -38.91
C GLU A 24 2.07 26.57 -38.13
N ALA A 25 2.97 26.30 -37.18
CA ALA A 25 2.72 25.32 -36.12
C ALA A 25 1.75 25.94 -35.11
N GLY A 26 0.46 25.88 -35.44
CA GLY A 26 -0.62 26.22 -34.53
C GLY A 26 -0.45 25.48 -33.21
N GLY A 27 -0.23 26.25 -32.14
CA GLY A 27 -0.16 25.76 -30.78
C GLY A 27 -1.43 24.98 -30.45
N LYS A 28 -1.30 23.65 -30.34
CA LYS A 28 -2.29 22.81 -29.69
C LYS A 28 -2.37 23.25 -28.23
N GLY A 29 -3.28 24.17 -27.94
CA GLY A 29 -3.64 24.55 -26.59
C GLY A 29 -3.93 23.28 -25.80
N ALA A 30 -3.13 23.03 -24.76
CA ALA A 30 -3.42 22.01 -23.77
C ALA A 30 -4.85 22.24 -23.29
N ARG A 31 -5.75 21.33 -23.68
CA ARG A 31 -7.16 21.38 -23.30
C ARG A 31 -7.20 21.21 -21.80
N ARG A 32 -7.20 22.33 -21.07
CA ARG A 32 -7.28 22.39 -19.60
C ARG A 32 -8.43 21.47 -19.21
N ALA A 33 -8.12 20.32 -18.61
CA ALA A 33 -9.12 19.30 -18.33
C ALA A 33 -10.23 19.97 -17.51
N ARG A 34 -11.45 20.05 -18.07
CA ARG A 34 -12.60 20.57 -17.35
C ARG A 34 -12.81 19.63 -16.17
N VAL A 35 -12.51 20.12 -14.96
CA VAL A 35 -12.78 19.40 -13.71
C VAL A 35 -14.25 19.00 -13.71
N SER A 36 -14.53 17.70 -13.55
CA SER A 36 -15.89 17.16 -13.62
C SER A 36 -16.72 17.65 -12.44
N GLY A 37 -18.04 17.70 -12.59
CA GLY A 37 -18.95 17.95 -11.47
C GLY A 37 -18.79 16.92 -10.34
N ILE A 38 -18.42 15.68 -10.69
CA ILE A 38 -18.11 14.62 -9.73
C ILE A 38 -16.84 14.95 -8.93
N ASP A 39 -15.76 15.35 -9.62
CA ASP A 39 -14.51 15.75 -8.95
C ASP A 39 -14.74 16.91 -7.99
N ARG A 40 -15.59 17.87 -8.38
CA ARG A 40 -15.95 19.00 -7.52
C ARG A 40 -16.78 18.58 -6.32
N ALA A 41 -17.72 17.65 -6.48
CA ALA A 41 -18.48 17.10 -5.37
C ALA A 41 -17.58 16.38 -4.36
N LEU A 42 -16.62 15.57 -4.84
CA LEU A 42 -15.63 14.90 -3.99
C LEU A 42 -14.76 15.91 -3.25
N GLN A 43 -14.22 16.93 -3.93
CA GLN A 43 -13.42 17.99 -3.29
C GLN A 43 -14.17 18.75 -2.18
N VAL A 44 -15.48 18.95 -2.33
CA VAL A 44 -16.30 19.57 -1.27
C VAL A 44 -16.41 18.66 -0.05
N ILE A 45 -16.67 17.36 -0.26
CA ILE A 45 -16.77 16.37 0.81
C ILE A 45 -15.42 16.19 1.51
N ASP A 46 -14.33 16.07 0.73
CA ASP A 46 -12.97 15.92 1.22
C ASP A 46 -12.57 17.13 2.07
N HIS A 47 -12.85 18.35 1.61
CA HIS A 47 -12.55 19.56 2.39
C HIS A 47 -13.25 19.57 3.74
N LEU A 48 -14.55 19.23 3.79
CA LEU A 48 -15.30 19.15 5.05
C LEU A 48 -14.75 18.03 5.97
N TYR A 49 -14.40 16.88 5.39
CA TYR A 49 -13.81 15.77 6.14
C TYR A 49 -12.45 16.17 6.75
N GLU A 50 -11.57 16.78 5.96
CA GLU A 50 -10.23 17.23 6.39
C GLU A 50 -10.29 18.33 7.45
N THR A 51 -11.24 19.27 7.35
CA THR A 51 -11.39 20.35 8.35
C THR A 51 -12.11 19.90 9.62
N GLY A 52 -12.79 18.76 9.60
CA GLY A 52 -13.50 18.21 10.76
C GLY A 52 -14.62 19.10 11.30
N SER A 53 -15.08 20.10 10.54
CA SER A 53 -16.06 21.10 11.01
C SER A 53 -16.94 21.68 9.90
N PRO A 54 -18.21 22.04 10.21
CA PRO A 54 -19.10 22.69 9.25
C PRO A 54 -18.50 23.95 8.64
N ALA A 55 -18.72 24.16 7.34
CA ALA A 55 -18.16 25.30 6.62
C ALA A 55 -19.21 26.02 5.77
N GLY A 56 -19.09 27.34 5.66
CA GLY A 56 -19.90 28.12 4.72
C GLY A 56 -19.49 27.88 3.27
N VAL A 57 -20.46 27.90 2.35
CA VAL A 57 -20.25 27.61 0.92
C VAL A 57 -19.17 28.50 0.29
N TYR A 58 -19.03 29.75 0.73
CA TYR A 58 -17.98 30.66 0.28
C TYR A 58 -16.57 30.19 0.68
N ALA A 59 -16.40 29.73 1.92
CA ALA A 59 -15.12 29.21 2.40
C ALA A 59 -14.71 27.95 1.63
N ILE A 60 -15.68 27.06 1.41
CA ILE A 60 -15.50 25.84 0.62
C ILE A 60 -15.06 26.21 -0.82
N ALA A 61 -15.76 27.14 -1.47
CA ALA A 61 -15.43 27.57 -2.84
C ALA A 61 -14.00 28.12 -2.98
N LYS A 62 -13.56 28.89 -1.96
CA LYS A 62 -12.19 29.39 -1.88
C LYS A 62 -11.18 28.25 -1.71
N ALA A 63 -11.46 27.28 -0.85
CA ALA A 63 -10.58 26.14 -0.59
C ALA A 63 -10.42 25.25 -1.82
N VAL A 64 -11.51 24.88 -2.49
CA VAL A 64 -11.49 24.01 -3.68
C VAL A 64 -11.10 24.77 -4.96
N LYS A 65 -10.87 26.09 -4.89
CA LYS A 65 -10.54 26.97 -6.02
C LYS A 65 -11.53 26.81 -7.18
N ALA A 66 -12.82 26.98 -6.88
CA ALA A 66 -13.90 26.89 -7.85
C ALA A 66 -14.80 28.14 -7.83
N PRO A 67 -15.47 28.49 -8.95
CA PRO A 67 -16.46 29.57 -8.96
C PRO A 67 -17.56 29.32 -7.93
N LEU A 68 -17.93 30.38 -7.21
CA LEU A 68 -18.92 30.31 -6.14
C LEU A 68 -20.27 29.74 -6.63
N SER A 69 -20.73 30.18 -7.80
CA SER A 69 -21.95 29.67 -8.43
C SER A 69 -21.93 28.17 -8.69
N THR A 70 -20.78 27.60 -9.07
CA THR A 70 -20.62 26.15 -9.28
C THR A 70 -20.72 25.39 -7.97
N VAL A 71 -20.09 25.90 -6.90
CA VAL A 71 -20.09 25.23 -5.60
C VAL A 71 -21.47 25.30 -4.94
N TYR A 72 -22.21 26.40 -5.08
CA TYR A 72 -23.59 26.48 -4.62
C TYR A 72 -24.47 25.39 -5.24
N VAL A 73 -24.46 25.26 -6.58
CA VAL A 73 -25.24 24.23 -7.28
C VAL A 73 -24.88 22.83 -6.78
N ILE A 74 -23.57 22.53 -6.65
CA ILE A 74 -23.12 21.22 -6.17
C ILE A 74 -23.56 20.96 -4.73
N VAL A 75 -23.41 21.96 -3.85
CA VAL A 75 -23.80 21.84 -2.44
C VAL A 75 -25.31 21.63 -2.33
N ASP A 76 -26.12 22.40 -3.05
CA ASP A 76 -27.58 22.24 -3.05
C ASP A 76 -27.98 20.85 -3.54
N ASP A 77 -27.37 20.38 -4.64
CA ASP A 77 -27.55 19.04 -5.17
C ASP A 77 -27.18 17.93 -4.16
N LEU A 78 -26.09 18.11 -3.42
CA LEU A 78 -25.64 17.15 -2.40
C LEU A 78 -26.53 17.19 -1.15
N VAL A 79 -27.06 18.37 -0.78
CA VAL A 79 -28.02 18.53 0.32
C VAL A 79 -29.34 17.84 -0.04
N GLU A 80 -29.88 18.08 -1.24
CA GLU A 80 -31.08 17.40 -1.73
C GLU A 80 -30.93 15.88 -1.73
N LYS A 81 -29.72 15.39 -2.06
CA LYS A 81 -29.38 13.97 -2.06
C LYS A 81 -29.00 13.42 -0.68
N ASN A 82 -29.12 14.21 0.39
CA ASN A 82 -28.77 13.88 1.78
C ASN A 82 -27.29 13.49 2.01
N MET A 83 -26.41 13.86 1.07
CA MET A 83 -24.96 13.68 1.19
C MET A 83 -24.33 14.79 2.02
N LEU A 84 -24.94 15.98 2.04
CA LEU A 84 -24.64 17.09 2.94
C LEU A 84 -25.89 17.50 3.71
N THR A 85 -25.71 18.24 4.80
CA THR A 85 -26.77 18.86 5.61
C THR A 85 -26.45 20.33 5.80
N ARG A 86 -27.46 21.20 5.71
CA ARG A 86 -27.37 22.62 6.10
C ARG A 86 -27.65 22.78 7.59
N GLN A 87 -26.77 23.49 8.27
CA GLN A 87 -26.93 23.89 9.67
C GLN A 87 -27.79 25.16 9.78
N ALA A 88 -28.21 25.51 11.00
CA ALA A 88 -29.06 26.68 11.25
C ALA A 88 -28.39 28.01 10.86
N ASP A 89 -27.05 28.09 10.91
CA ASP A 89 -26.25 29.25 10.51
C ASP A 89 -25.95 29.31 9.01
N GLY A 90 -26.48 28.36 8.23
CA GLY A 90 -26.27 28.26 6.79
C GLY A 90 -24.96 27.58 6.37
N SER A 91 -24.11 27.16 7.32
CA SER A 91 -22.97 26.28 7.04
C SER A 91 -23.43 24.89 6.60
N VAL A 92 -22.55 24.15 5.94
CA VAL A 92 -22.84 22.79 5.50
C VAL A 92 -21.89 21.78 6.14
N TRP A 93 -22.43 20.60 6.41
CA TRP A 93 -21.71 19.47 6.97
C TRP A 93 -22.06 18.16 6.26
N LEU A 94 -21.31 17.10 6.56
CA LEU A 94 -21.57 15.76 6.03
C LEU A 94 -22.97 15.26 6.45
N GLY A 95 -23.73 14.73 5.49
CA GLY A 95 -25.10 14.25 5.67
C GLY A 95 -25.19 12.76 5.98
N ALA A 96 -26.36 12.31 6.44
CA ALA A 96 -26.59 10.94 6.91
C ALA A 96 -26.38 9.84 5.84
N ARG A 97 -26.51 10.18 4.55
CA ARG A 97 -26.29 9.21 3.47
C ARG A 97 -24.84 8.70 3.43
N LEU A 98 -23.87 9.56 3.75
CA LEU A 98 -22.47 9.17 3.84
C LEU A 98 -22.24 8.15 4.96
N TYR A 99 -22.93 8.28 6.10
CA TYR A 99 -22.88 7.29 7.18
C TYR A 99 -23.37 5.91 6.72
N HIS A 100 -24.47 5.85 5.96
CA HIS A 100 -24.97 4.57 5.44
C HIS A 100 -24.01 3.92 4.44
N TYR A 101 -23.36 4.71 3.58
CA TYR A 101 -22.32 4.20 2.69
C TYR A 101 -21.09 3.70 3.46
N GLY A 102 -20.68 4.44 4.48
CA GLY A 102 -19.59 4.03 5.38
C GLY A 102 -19.91 2.71 6.09
N LEU A 103 -21.14 2.53 6.59
CA LEU A 103 -21.58 1.28 7.21
C LEU A 103 -21.64 0.11 6.21
N ALA A 104 -22.17 0.35 5.01
CA ALA A 104 -22.22 -0.69 3.98
C ALA A 104 -20.82 -1.13 3.58
N TYR A 105 -19.89 -0.17 3.41
CA TYR A 105 -18.48 -0.44 3.17
C TYR A 105 -17.85 -1.22 4.32
N ALA A 106 -18.00 -0.74 5.56
CA ALA A 106 -17.46 -1.39 6.74
C ALA A 106 -17.96 -2.83 6.91
N ARG A 107 -19.22 -3.12 6.55
CA ARG A 107 -19.78 -4.49 6.55
C ARG A 107 -19.20 -5.39 5.46
N SER A 108 -18.70 -4.81 4.37
CA SER A 108 -18.08 -5.54 3.25
C SER A 108 -16.57 -5.75 3.42
N LEU A 109 -15.94 -5.04 4.37
CA LEU A 109 -14.52 -5.19 4.67
C LEU A 109 -14.28 -6.49 5.42
N ASP A 110 -14.00 -7.55 4.68
CA ASP A 110 -13.33 -8.73 5.24
C ASP A 110 -11.81 -8.56 5.10
N PHE A 111 -11.16 -8.28 6.22
CA PHE A 111 -9.70 -8.14 6.31
C PHE A 111 -8.98 -9.34 5.68
N MET A 112 -9.45 -10.56 5.95
CA MET A 112 -8.79 -11.77 5.46
C MET A 112 -8.93 -11.90 3.95
N SER A 113 -10.08 -11.55 3.38
CA SER A 113 -10.27 -11.53 1.92
C SER A 113 -9.33 -10.53 1.23
N ILE A 114 -9.23 -9.30 1.75
CA ILE A 114 -8.34 -8.26 1.19
C ILE A 114 -6.86 -8.67 1.33
N ALA A 115 -6.45 -9.10 2.52
CA ALA A 115 -5.09 -9.55 2.78
C ALA A 115 -4.71 -10.76 1.92
N THR A 116 -5.63 -11.70 1.72
CA THR A 116 -5.41 -12.87 0.85
C THR A 116 -5.22 -12.44 -0.60
N HIS A 117 -6.02 -11.51 -1.11
CA HIS A 117 -5.86 -11.01 -2.48
C HIS A 117 -4.50 -10.34 -2.69
N GLU A 118 -4.13 -9.41 -1.81
CA GLU A 118 -2.81 -8.74 -1.87
C GLU A 118 -1.64 -9.71 -1.66
N MET A 119 -1.80 -10.73 -0.82
CA MET A 119 -0.82 -11.82 -0.65
C MET A 119 -0.57 -12.57 -1.96
N HIS A 120 -1.63 -12.95 -2.69
CA HIS A 120 -1.48 -13.61 -3.99
C HIS A 120 -0.81 -12.70 -5.02
N ASP A 121 -1.10 -11.40 -4.99
CA ASP A 121 -0.50 -10.42 -5.89
C ASP A 121 0.99 -10.22 -5.60
N LEU A 122 1.35 -10.06 -4.32
CA LEU A 122 2.74 -9.99 -3.88
C LEU A 122 3.49 -11.28 -4.22
N CYS A 123 2.86 -12.44 -4.04
CA CYS A 123 3.46 -13.73 -4.38
C CYS A 123 3.82 -13.82 -5.87
N ARG A 124 2.93 -13.37 -6.76
CA ARG A 124 3.20 -13.32 -8.20
C ARG A 124 4.28 -12.32 -8.57
N GLN A 125 4.37 -11.18 -7.86
CA GLN A 125 5.39 -10.15 -8.10
C GLN A 125 6.78 -10.57 -7.61
N ALA A 126 6.86 -11.10 -6.38
CA ALA A 126 8.12 -11.49 -5.75
C ALA A 126 8.64 -12.85 -6.25
N GLY A 127 7.74 -13.72 -6.73
CA GLY A 127 8.06 -15.08 -7.18
C GLY A 127 8.37 -16.05 -6.03
N GLU A 128 8.12 -15.66 -4.79
CA GLU A 128 8.44 -16.41 -3.56
C GLU A 128 7.18 -16.64 -2.72
N THR A 129 7.31 -17.47 -1.67
CA THR A 129 6.22 -17.71 -0.73
C THR A 129 5.90 -16.44 0.05
N VAL A 130 4.62 -16.12 0.16
CA VAL A 130 4.12 -14.98 0.94
C VAL A 130 3.20 -15.48 2.03
N GLN A 131 3.33 -14.90 3.23
CA GLN A 131 2.52 -15.26 4.39
C GLN A 131 1.81 -14.04 4.95
N VAL A 132 0.58 -14.24 5.40
CA VAL A 132 -0.12 -13.31 6.29
C VAL A 132 -0.11 -13.92 7.68
N CYS A 133 0.48 -13.22 8.63
CA CYS A 133 0.67 -13.72 9.98
C CYS A 133 0.01 -12.80 11.01
N GLY A 134 -0.65 -13.41 11.99
CA GLY A 134 -1.25 -12.75 13.13
C GLY A 134 -0.56 -13.13 14.45
N ARG A 135 -1.04 -12.57 15.54
CA ARG A 135 -0.58 -12.85 16.90
C ARG A 135 -1.62 -13.68 17.65
N ASP A 136 -1.18 -14.79 18.24
CA ASP A 136 -1.99 -15.63 19.11
C ASP A 136 -1.27 -15.78 20.45
N GLY A 137 -1.61 -14.88 21.39
CA GLY A 137 -0.93 -14.74 22.66
C GLY A 137 0.57 -14.49 22.47
N ASP A 138 1.38 -15.43 22.96
CA ASP A 138 2.85 -15.37 22.95
C ASP A 138 3.48 -15.93 21.65
N TYR A 139 2.65 -16.25 20.65
CA TYR A 139 3.06 -16.88 19.39
C TYR A 139 2.67 -16.03 18.18
N MET A 140 3.49 -16.11 17.14
CA MET A 140 3.09 -15.75 15.78
C MET A 140 2.33 -16.95 15.17
N LEU A 141 1.23 -16.66 14.48
CA LEU A 141 0.37 -17.63 13.80
C LEU A 141 0.29 -17.30 12.31
N VAL A 142 0.56 -18.28 11.45
CA VAL A 142 0.32 -18.16 10.01
C VAL A 142 -1.19 -18.27 9.73
N LEU A 143 -1.81 -17.18 9.28
CA LEU A 143 -3.25 -17.10 8.98
C LEU A 143 -3.56 -17.49 7.54
N ALA A 144 -2.70 -17.10 6.60
CA ALA A 144 -2.80 -17.44 5.19
C ALA A 144 -1.41 -17.53 4.55
N MET A 145 -1.30 -18.28 3.46
CA MET A 145 -0.06 -18.47 2.72
C MET A 145 -0.35 -18.69 1.24
N ALA A 146 0.50 -18.13 0.37
CA ALA A 146 0.56 -18.45 -1.05
C ALA A 146 2.00 -18.86 -1.41
N ASP A 147 2.14 -19.98 -2.11
CA ASP A 147 3.43 -20.47 -2.58
C ASP A 147 3.74 -19.90 -3.97
N GLY A 148 4.93 -19.32 -4.10
CA GLY A 148 5.44 -18.82 -5.38
C GLY A 148 5.92 -19.95 -6.30
N PRO A 149 6.22 -19.65 -7.58
CA PRO A 149 6.74 -20.64 -8.53
C PRO A 149 8.18 -21.09 -8.23
N SER A 150 8.84 -20.49 -7.23
CA SER A 150 10.17 -20.89 -6.75
C SER A 150 10.18 -22.35 -6.28
N HIS A 151 11.29 -23.06 -6.51
CA HIS A 151 11.46 -24.45 -6.06
C HIS A 151 11.75 -24.55 -4.55
N PHE A 152 11.83 -23.41 -3.86
CA PHE A 152 12.08 -23.37 -2.43
C PHE A 152 10.81 -23.71 -1.65
N GLN A 153 10.83 -24.82 -0.90
CA GLN A 153 9.70 -25.22 -0.08
C GLN A 153 9.88 -24.71 1.35
N VAL A 154 8.96 -23.83 1.76
CA VAL A 154 8.88 -23.36 3.14
C VAL A 154 8.24 -24.44 4.01
N ALA A 155 8.84 -24.74 5.17
CA ALA A 155 8.35 -25.77 6.08
C ALA A 155 7.05 -25.38 6.81
N SER A 156 6.81 -24.08 7.04
CA SER A 156 5.60 -23.60 7.70
C SER A 156 4.36 -23.73 6.81
N ARG A 157 3.21 -23.89 7.44
CA ARG A 157 1.89 -24.01 6.79
C ARG A 157 0.90 -23.08 7.49
N VAL A 158 -0.26 -22.87 6.88
CA VAL A 158 -1.39 -22.20 7.56
C VAL A 158 -1.69 -22.96 8.86
N GLY A 159 -1.82 -22.22 9.97
CA GLY A 159 -1.97 -22.79 11.31
C GLY A 159 -0.67 -23.02 12.07
N THR A 160 0.50 -22.88 11.45
CA THR A 160 1.79 -22.98 12.15
C THR A 160 1.91 -21.88 13.20
N ARG A 161 2.32 -22.27 14.42
CA ARG A 161 2.58 -21.37 15.55
C ARG A 161 4.05 -21.44 15.95
N VAL A 162 4.69 -20.28 16.09
CA VAL A 162 6.09 -20.18 16.53
C VAL A 162 6.26 -19.03 17.52
N PRO A 163 7.20 -19.11 18.48
CA PRO A 163 7.48 -18.03 19.41
C PRO A 163 7.75 -16.70 18.69
N LEU A 164 7.24 -15.60 19.25
CA LEU A 164 7.33 -14.27 18.63
C LEU A 164 8.79 -13.84 18.36
N ASN A 165 9.72 -14.21 19.23
CA ASN A 165 11.13 -13.81 19.10
C ASN A 165 11.86 -14.50 17.93
N TRP A 166 11.32 -15.57 17.34
CA TRP A 166 11.98 -16.32 16.27
C TRP A 166 11.83 -15.68 14.89
N THR A 167 10.91 -14.72 14.72
CA THR A 167 10.47 -14.29 13.40
C THR A 167 10.41 -12.78 13.24
N ALA A 168 10.65 -12.32 12.02
CA ALA A 168 10.46 -10.93 11.62
C ALA A 168 9.02 -10.45 11.90
N SER A 169 8.02 -11.25 11.52
CA SER A 169 6.61 -10.96 11.81
C SER A 169 6.33 -10.86 13.30
N GLY A 170 6.89 -11.74 14.13
CA GLY A 170 6.67 -11.73 15.57
C GLY A 170 7.16 -10.44 16.25
N ARG A 171 8.32 -9.92 15.82
CA ARG A 171 8.82 -8.60 16.28
C ARG A 171 7.85 -7.47 15.92
N LEU A 172 7.37 -7.46 14.68
CA LEU A 172 6.43 -6.42 14.19
C LEU A 172 5.06 -6.48 14.87
N LEU A 173 4.57 -7.68 15.18
CA LEU A 173 3.28 -7.89 15.83
C LEU A 173 3.20 -7.31 17.24
N VAL A 174 4.33 -7.08 17.90
CA VAL A 174 4.39 -6.50 19.25
C VAL A 174 5.08 -5.14 19.31
N GLY A 175 5.67 -4.68 18.20
CA GLY A 175 6.46 -3.46 18.18
C GLY A 175 5.66 -2.17 18.42
N HIS A 176 4.34 -2.19 18.26
CA HIS A 176 3.44 -1.07 18.56
C HIS A 176 3.14 -0.89 20.06
N LEU A 177 3.39 -1.92 20.89
CA LEU A 177 3.16 -1.87 22.33
C LEU A 177 4.16 -0.96 23.02
N ALA A 178 3.88 -0.49 24.23
CA ALA A 178 4.86 0.26 25.01
C ALA A 178 6.11 -0.59 25.33
N GLU A 179 7.25 0.06 25.56
CA GLU A 179 8.53 -0.64 25.78
C GLU A 179 8.47 -1.61 26.96
N GLU A 180 7.87 -1.19 28.06
CA GLU A 180 7.72 -1.99 29.27
C GLU A 180 6.85 -3.23 29.02
N GLU A 181 5.78 -3.07 28.23
CA GLU A 181 4.89 -4.18 27.85
C GLU A 181 5.62 -5.19 26.96
N ARG A 182 6.43 -4.72 26.00
CA ARG A 182 7.27 -5.59 25.16
C ARG A 182 8.29 -6.36 25.99
N ILE A 183 8.95 -5.70 26.95
CA ILE A 183 9.92 -6.34 27.85
C ILE A 183 9.24 -7.45 28.68
N GLU A 184 8.11 -7.16 29.32
CA GLU A 184 7.38 -8.17 30.11
C GLU A 184 6.87 -9.32 29.26
N LEU A 185 6.46 -9.04 28.02
CA LEU A 185 6.07 -10.05 27.07
C LEU A 185 7.24 -10.97 26.70
N PHE A 186 8.40 -10.42 26.33
CA PHE A 186 9.56 -11.22 25.95
C PHE A 186 10.17 -11.99 27.13
N LYS A 187 10.11 -11.45 28.36
CA LYS A 187 10.47 -12.22 29.58
C LYS A 187 9.68 -13.51 29.70
N ARG A 188 8.40 -13.48 29.31
CA ARG A 188 7.52 -14.65 29.38
C ARG A 188 7.68 -15.58 28.18
N CYS A 189 7.78 -15.03 26.96
CA CYS A 189 7.63 -15.80 25.73
C CYS A 189 8.92 -16.11 24.97
N ALA A 190 10.04 -15.42 25.23
CA ALA A 190 11.26 -15.65 24.47
C ALA A 190 11.77 -17.09 24.67
N ARG A 191 12.10 -17.76 23.56
CA ARG A 191 12.62 -19.14 23.57
C ARG A 191 13.83 -19.24 22.65
N SER A 192 14.77 -20.11 22.99
CA SER A 192 15.84 -20.48 22.06
C SER A 192 15.26 -21.16 20.83
N SER A 193 15.74 -20.79 19.65
CA SER A 193 15.33 -21.43 18.40
C SER A 193 16.08 -22.73 18.15
N PRO A 194 15.59 -23.61 17.25
CA PRO A 194 16.31 -24.82 16.85
C PRO A 194 17.72 -24.55 16.30
N THR A 195 17.94 -23.36 15.74
CA THR A 195 19.25 -22.93 15.22
C THR A 195 20.15 -22.31 16.29
N GLY A 196 19.60 -22.01 17.47
CA GLY A 196 20.28 -21.31 18.56
C GLY A 196 20.62 -19.84 18.25
N ARG A 197 20.17 -19.30 17.11
CA ARG A 197 20.49 -17.93 16.65
C ARG A 197 19.46 -16.89 17.06
N ALA A 198 18.26 -17.31 17.51
CA ALA A 198 17.26 -16.35 17.95
C ALA A 198 17.68 -15.67 19.25
N GLU A 199 17.61 -14.34 19.26
CA GLU A 199 17.80 -13.53 20.47
C GLU A 199 16.74 -13.89 21.53
N ILE A 200 17.16 -13.94 22.79
CA ILE A 200 16.32 -14.30 23.94
C ILE A 200 16.29 -13.21 25.02
N ASP A 201 17.20 -12.24 24.97
CA ASP A 201 17.22 -11.12 25.91
C ASP A 201 16.01 -10.20 25.70
N PRO A 202 15.14 -10.01 26.71
CA PRO A 202 13.92 -9.23 26.57
C PRO A 202 14.15 -7.75 26.25
N GLY A 203 15.23 -7.15 26.76
CA GLY A 203 15.56 -5.75 26.49
C GLY A 203 15.96 -5.55 25.03
N THR A 204 16.86 -6.40 24.55
CA THR A 204 17.33 -6.42 23.17
C THR A 204 16.19 -6.70 22.20
N LEU A 205 15.30 -7.65 22.51
CA LEU A 205 14.12 -7.95 21.72
C LEU A 205 13.12 -6.78 21.69
N SER A 206 12.90 -6.11 22.82
CA SER A 206 12.01 -4.94 22.90
C SER A 206 12.51 -3.80 22.03
N GLU A 207 13.80 -3.48 22.12
CA GLU A 207 14.43 -2.44 21.31
C GLU A 207 14.36 -2.78 19.81
N ALA A 208 14.69 -4.02 19.45
CA ALA A 208 14.62 -4.49 18.07
C ALA A 208 13.18 -4.46 17.51
N ALA A 209 12.18 -4.84 18.32
CA ALA A 209 10.77 -4.81 17.92
C ALA A 209 10.27 -3.38 17.72
N GLY A 210 10.63 -2.44 18.60
CA GLY A 210 10.30 -1.02 18.46
C GLY A 210 10.89 -0.44 17.16
N LYS A 211 12.20 -0.62 16.94
CA LYS A 211 12.88 -0.14 15.72
C LYS A 211 12.30 -0.74 14.44
N ALA A 212 12.01 -2.04 14.45
CA ALA A 212 11.41 -2.72 13.30
C ALA A 212 10.01 -2.17 12.98
N PHE A 213 9.22 -1.89 14.01
CA PHE A 213 7.88 -1.34 13.84
C PHE A 213 7.91 0.11 13.34
N GLU A 214 8.76 0.97 13.90
CA GLU A 214 8.96 2.36 13.45
C GLU A 214 9.41 2.42 11.98
N SER A 215 10.36 1.56 11.58
CA SER A 215 10.80 1.46 10.19
C SER A 215 9.81 0.75 9.26
N ARG A 216 8.75 0.15 9.84
CA ARG A 216 7.75 -0.70 9.18
C ARG A 216 8.38 -1.86 8.41
N LEU A 217 9.48 -2.39 8.92
CA LEU A 217 10.24 -3.43 8.26
C LEU A 217 10.95 -4.29 9.30
N SER A 218 10.86 -5.60 9.14
CA SER A 218 11.70 -6.54 9.89
C SER A 218 12.26 -7.58 8.96
N ILE A 219 13.55 -7.87 9.11
CA ILE A 219 14.26 -8.89 8.36
C ILE A 219 14.83 -9.87 9.38
N GLN A 220 14.62 -11.15 9.13
CA GLN A 220 15.14 -12.25 9.93
C GLN A 220 15.77 -13.28 8.99
N ALA A 221 16.99 -13.73 9.28
CA ALA A 221 17.70 -14.73 8.50
C ALA A 221 18.30 -15.79 9.43
N GLY A 222 18.03 -17.07 9.20
CA GLY A 222 18.67 -18.18 9.94
C GLY A 222 18.26 -18.37 11.40
N GLU A 223 17.42 -17.51 11.98
CA GLU A 223 16.94 -17.62 13.36
C GLU A 223 15.91 -18.74 13.57
N SER A 224 14.97 -18.92 12.65
CA SER A 224 13.90 -19.93 12.77
C SER A 224 14.25 -21.26 12.08
N ASP A 225 14.83 -21.19 10.88
CA ASP A 225 15.32 -22.31 10.09
C ASP A 225 16.60 -21.90 9.36
N TYR A 226 17.51 -22.84 9.15
CA TYR A 226 18.78 -22.56 8.49
C TYR A 226 18.54 -22.21 7.01
N ALA A 227 19.23 -21.18 6.52
CA ALA A 227 19.15 -20.69 5.13
C ALA A 227 17.77 -20.14 4.69
N VAL A 228 16.83 -19.91 5.62
CA VAL A 228 15.58 -19.19 5.36
C VAL A 228 15.72 -17.75 5.84
N ALA A 229 15.30 -16.81 4.99
CA ALA A 229 15.04 -15.43 5.38
C ALA A 229 13.55 -15.09 5.27
N CYS A 230 13.14 -14.15 6.11
CA CYS A 230 11.80 -13.60 6.16
C CYS A 230 11.90 -12.07 6.17
N ILE A 231 11.25 -11.42 5.22
CA ILE A 231 11.17 -9.96 5.10
C ILE A 231 9.70 -9.59 5.30
N ALA A 232 9.39 -8.86 6.38
CA ALA A 232 8.02 -8.61 6.81
C ALA A 232 7.73 -7.12 6.97
N SER A 233 6.47 -6.74 6.75
CA SER A 233 5.93 -5.41 7.04
C SER A 233 4.68 -5.52 7.91
N PRO A 234 4.46 -4.61 8.88
CA PRO A 234 3.25 -4.60 9.69
C PRO A 234 2.06 -4.11 8.86
N ILE A 235 0.86 -4.56 9.22
CA ILE A 235 -0.42 -4.04 8.77
C ILE A 235 -1.08 -3.45 10.02
N CYS A 236 -1.26 -2.14 10.02
CA CYS A 236 -1.75 -1.37 11.14
C CYS A 236 -3.19 -0.95 10.94
N ASP A 237 -3.98 -0.98 12.01
CA ASP A 237 -5.32 -0.40 12.02
C ASP A 237 -5.28 1.13 12.22
N ARG A 238 -6.47 1.73 12.39
CA ARG A 238 -6.66 3.18 12.57
C ARG A 238 -6.05 3.71 13.86
N ASP A 239 -5.90 2.85 14.87
CA ASP A 239 -5.34 3.20 16.17
C ASP A 239 -3.81 2.98 16.20
N GLY A 240 -3.21 2.68 15.03
CA GLY A 240 -1.80 2.41 14.87
C GLY A 240 -1.37 1.05 15.41
N GLN A 241 -2.31 0.18 15.79
CA GLN A 241 -2.01 -1.14 16.33
C GLN A 241 -1.70 -2.13 15.20
N CYS A 242 -0.68 -2.96 15.37
CA CYS A 242 -0.35 -3.99 14.39
C CYS A 242 -1.33 -5.16 14.52
N VAL A 243 -2.27 -5.28 13.59
CA VAL A 243 -3.29 -6.34 13.61
C VAL A 243 -2.84 -7.61 12.90
N ALA A 244 -1.92 -7.47 11.94
CA ALA A 244 -1.32 -8.56 11.20
C ALA A 244 0.00 -8.11 10.56
N THR A 245 0.70 -9.04 9.92
CA THR A 245 1.88 -8.77 9.10
C THR A 245 1.73 -9.47 7.76
N ILE A 246 2.37 -8.94 6.73
CA ILE A 246 2.60 -9.62 5.47
C ILE A 246 4.11 -9.82 5.30
N SER A 247 4.53 -11.00 4.88
CA SER A 247 5.95 -11.33 4.75
C SER A 247 6.26 -12.14 3.50
N ILE A 248 7.47 -11.97 3.00
CA ILE A 248 8.06 -12.77 1.92
C ILE A 248 9.06 -13.72 2.56
N VAL A 249 8.90 -15.02 2.31
CA VAL A 249 9.79 -16.07 2.80
C VAL A 249 10.57 -16.63 1.63
N LEU A 250 11.89 -16.58 1.73
CA LEU A 250 12.80 -16.85 0.63
C LEU A 250 14.15 -17.38 1.13
N PRO A 251 14.99 -17.98 0.26
CA PRO A 251 16.35 -18.36 0.64
C PRO A 251 17.16 -17.15 1.12
N GLU A 252 17.93 -17.33 2.19
CA GLU A 252 18.76 -16.29 2.80
C GLU A 252 19.69 -15.59 1.80
N GLN A 253 20.32 -16.35 0.91
CA GLN A 253 21.19 -15.82 -0.14
C GLN A 253 20.46 -14.86 -1.09
N LYS A 254 19.18 -15.13 -1.37
CA LYS A 254 18.37 -14.32 -2.28
C LYS A 254 17.93 -13.02 -1.61
N ALA A 255 17.57 -13.08 -0.34
CA ALA A 255 17.19 -11.91 0.45
C ALA A 255 18.28 -10.83 0.45
N PHE A 256 19.55 -11.22 0.60
CA PHE A 256 20.67 -10.26 0.57
C PHE A 256 21.07 -9.79 -0.83
N SER A 257 20.76 -10.56 -1.88
CA SER A 257 21.12 -10.20 -3.26
C SER A 257 20.25 -9.07 -3.84
N ASP A 258 19.00 -8.95 -3.39
CA ASP A 258 18.05 -7.96 -3.88
C ASP A 258 17.11 -7.47 -2.76
N GLU A 259 17.72 -7.08 -1.64
CA GLU A 259 16.99 -6.70 -0.43
C GLU A 259 16.03 -5.52 -0.69
N ASN A 260 16.48 -4.52 -1.45
CA ASN A 260 15.69 -3.33 -1.75
C ASN A 260 14.41 -3.64 -2.53
N HIS A 261 14.46 -4.60 -3.45
CA HIS A 261 13.27 -5.04 -4.19
C HIS A 261 12.23 -5.64 -3.24
N TYR A 262 12.61 -6.66 -2.45
CA TYR A 262 11.67 -7.36 -1.58
C TYR A 262 11.12 -6.47 -0.45
N THR A 263 11.97 -5.65 0.17
CA THR A 263 11.57 -4.71 1.23
C THR A 263 10.58 -3.66 0.72
N ALA A 264 10.78 -3.13 -0.49
CA ALA A 264 9.85 -2.19 -1.11
C ALA A 264 8.49 -2.85 -1.44
N HIS A 265 8.51 -4.07 -1.99
CA HIS A 265 7.30 -4.81 -2.36
C HIS A 265 6.45 -5.19 -1.13
N VAL A 266 7.07 -5.69 -0.07
CA VAL A 266 6.32 -6.08 1.14
C VAL A 266 5.71 -4.87 1.85
N ARG A 267 6.46 -3.76 1.97
CA ARG A 267 5.95 -2.51 2.54
C ARG A 267 4.78 -1.98 1.72
N SER A 268 4.95 -1.87 0.41
CA SER A 268 3.91 -1.37 -0.49
C SER A 268 2.64 -2.21 -0.42
N SER A 269 2.77 -3.53 -0.26
CA SER A 269 1.62 -4.44 -0.14
C SER A 269 0.88 -4.25 1.18
N ALA A 270 1.60 -4.11 2.29
CA ALA A 270 0.98 -3.77 3.57
C ALA A 270 0.23 -2.43 3.50
N GLU A 271 0.83 -1.40 2.90
CA GLU A 271 0.19 -0.09 2.75
C GLU A 271 -1.05 -0.13 1.85
N ARG A 272 -1.07 -0.99 0.82
CA ARG A 272 -2.27 -1.20 0.00
C ARG A 272 -3.40 -1.84 0.80
N ILE A 273 -3.09 -2.86 1.62
CA ILE A 273 -4.06 -3.47 2.53
C ILE A 273 -4.65 -2.39 3.47
N GLU A 274 -3.80 -1.57 4.10
CA GLU A 274 -4.24 -0.50 5.00
C GLU A 274 -5.13 0.53 4.29
N LYS A 275 -4.77 0.93 3.06
CA LYS A 275 -5.57 1.86 2.25
C LYS A 275 -6.93 1.27 1.87
N LEU A 276 -6.97 0.00 1.46
CA LEU A 276 -8.20 -0.71 1.14
C LEU A 276 -9.08 -0.87 2.39
N MET A 277 -8.49 -1.13 3.56
CA MET A 277 -9.25 -1.17 4.82
C MET A 277 -9.70 0.23 5.30
N GLY A 278 -9.21 1.31 4.68
CA GLY A 278 -9.43 2.67 5.15
C GLY A 278 -8.82 2.92 6.52
N TRP A 279 -7.69 2.28 6.82
CA TRP A 279 -6.90 2.44 8.04
C TRP A 279 -5.78 3.47 7.87
N ARG A 280 -5.46 3.81 6.63
CA ARG A 280 -4.48 4.84 6.29
C ARG A 280 -5.11 5.88 5.37
N ASN A 281 -5.15 7.12 5.85
CA ASN A 281 -5.57 8.26 5.04
C ASN A 281 -4.47 8.64 4.03
N ARG A 282 -4.88 9.18 2.88
CA ARG A 282 -3.98 9.62 1.80
C ARG A 282 -3.01 10.71 2.24
#